data_AF-A0A315CDM6-F1
#
_entry.id   AF-A0A315CDM6-F1
#
_cell.length_a   1.000
_cell.length_b   1.000
_cell.length_c   1.000
_cell.angle_alpha   90.00
_cell.angle_beta   90.00
_cell.angle_gamma   90.00
#
_symmetry.space_group_name_H-M   'P 1'
#
loop_
_entity.id
_entity.type
_entity.pdbx_description
1 polymer ?
#
loop_
_entity_poly.entity_id
_entity_poly.type
_entity_poly.pdbx_seq_one_letter_code
_entity_poly.pdbx_strand_id
1 'polypeptide(L)' 'MRRGIAQFQERLQAAGHDFREPPPEPTSCCGRGCNGCVWEGYDAALMFWYEDAGALLAS' A
#
# COMPACT_ATOMS: atom_id res chain seq x y z
N MET A 1 4.92 -6.32 3.33
CA MET A 1 4.16 -5.78 2.19
C MET A 1 4.83 -4.60 1.49
N ARG A 2 5.60 -3.72 2.15
CA ARG A 2 6.21 -2.52 1.53
C ARG A 2 7.14 -2.70 0.30
N ARG A 3 7.74 -3.88 0.09
CA ARG A 3 8.75 -4.08 -0.98
C ARG A 3 8.16 -4.09 -2.41
N GLY A 4 6.85 -4.25 -2.57
CA GLY A 4 6.20 -4.35 -3.89
C GLY A 4 5.65 -3.03 -4.44
N ILE A 5 5.68 -1.94 -3.66
CA ILE A 5 4.98 -0.68 -4.01
C ILE A 5 5.54 -0.12 -5.31
N ALA A 6 6.86 0.07 -5.39
CA ALA A 6 7.52 0.60 -6.57
C ALA A 6 7.24 -0.26 -7.82
N GLN A 7 7.28 -1.59 -7.68
CA GLN A 7 7.00 -2.50 -8.78
C GLN A 7 5.56 -2.36 -9.31
N PHE A 8 4.57 -2.22 -8.42
CA PHE A 8 3.18 -2.02 -8.83
C PHE A 8 2.99 -0.64 -9.48
N GLN A 9 3.60 0.41 -8.92
CA GLN A 9 3.54 1.75 -9.51
C GLN A 9 4.15 1.79 -10.92
N GLU A 10 5.33 1.19 -11.12
CA GLU A 10 5.96 1.08 -12.44
C GLU A 10 5.07 0.33 -13.44
N ARG A 11 4.46 -0.78 -13.01
CA ARG A 11 3.56 -1.57 -13.87
C ARG A 11 2.30 -0.80 -14.25
N LEU A 12 1.70 -0.09 -13.30
CA LEU A 12 0.50 0.73 -13.54
C LEU A 12 0.82 1.87 -14.52
N GLN A 13 1.95 2.56 -14.33
CA GLN A 13 2.41 3.59 -15.25
C GLN A 13 2.67 3.04 -16.66
N ALA A 14 3.34 1.87 -16.76
CA ALA A 14 3.59 1.22 -18.04
C ALA A 14 2.31 0.78 -18.75
N ALA A 15 1.27 0.41 -17.99
CA ALA A 15 -0.06 0.09 -18.51
C ALA A 15 -0.92 1.35 -18.80
N GLY A 16 -0.42 2.56 -18.48
CA GLY A 16 -1.13 3.81 -18.71
C GLY A 16 -2.25 4.10 -17.71
N HIS A 17 -2.26 3.42 -16.56
CA HIS A 17 -3.22 3.69 -15.50
C HIS A 17 -2.72 4.84 -14.61
N ASP A 18 -3.55 5.88 -14.47
CA ASP A 18 -3.40 6.86 -13.40
C ASP A 18 -3.99 6.28 -12.12
N PHE A 19 -3.15 6.10 -11.09
CA PHE A 19 -3.51 5.41 -9.86
C PHE A 19 -3.01 6.17 -8.63
N ARG A 20 -3.79 6.11 -7.54
CA ARG A 20 -3.48 6.83 -6.30
C ARG A 20 -2.13 6.43 -5.70
N GLU A 21 -1.49 7.40 -5.04
CA GLU A 21 -0.27 7.16 -4.27
C GLU A 21 -0.49 6.11 -3.16
N PRO A 22 0.55 5.33 -2.81
CA PRO A 22 0.48 4.37 -1.70
C PRO A 22 0.25 5.09 -0.36
N PRO A 23 -0.34 4.42 0.63
CA PRO A 23 -0.44 4.95 1.99
C PRO A 23 0.93 5.38 2.52
N PRO A 24 1.05 6.52 3.22
CA PRO A 24 2.32 6.96 3.79
C PRO A 24 2.73 6.05 4.96
N GLU A 25 4.02 5.75 5.06
CA GLU A 25 4.55 4.94 6.17
C GLU A 25 4.38 5.69 7.51
N PRO A 26 3.83 5.06 8.56
CA PRO A 26 3.68 5.68 9.86
C PRO A 26 5.02 6.08 10.47
N THR A 27 5.09 7.28 11.03
CA THR A 27 6.33 7.82 11.65
C THR A 27 6.45 7.53 13.15
N SER A 28 5.36 7.13 13.81
CA SER A 28 5.33 6.91 15.25
C SER A 28 4.63 5.62 15.63
N CYS A 29 5.37 4.66 16.20
CA CYS A 29 4.79 3.52 16.87
C CYS A 29 5.36 3.42 18.28
N CYS A 30 4.49 3.18 19.26
CA CYS A 30 4.90 3.05 20.64
C CYS A 30 5.75 1.80 20.92
N GLY A 31 5.82 0.84 19.98
CA GLY A 31 6.61 -0.39 20.08
C GLY A 31 6.17 -1.37 21.17
N ARG A 32 5.08 -1.04 21.90
CA ARG A 32 4.61 -1.77 23.08
C ARG A 32 3.53 -2.81 22.79
N GLY A 33 3.14 -2.99 21.53
CA GLY A 33 2.08 -3.91 21.14
C GLY A 33 0.68 -3.49 21.62
N CYS A 34 0.42 -2.18 21.70
CA CYS A 34 -0.91 -1.68 22.04
C CYS A 34 -1.94 -2.06 20.95
N ASN A 35 -3.15 -2.41 21.36
CA ASN A 35 -4.29 -2.61 20.44
C ASN A 35 -4.51 -1.33 19.62
N GLY A 36 -4.63 -1.46 18.30
CA GLY A 36 -4.75 -0.32 17.40
C GLY A 36 -3.41 0.33 17.08
N CYS A 37 -2.37 -0.48 16.91
CA CYS A 37 -1.08 0.00 16.46
C CYS A 37 -1.23 0.70 15.09
N VAL A 38 -0.55 1.84 14.89
CA VAL A 38 -0.60 2.58 13.61
C VAL A 38 -0.19 1.69 12.42
N TRP A 39 0.66 0.69 12.69
CA TRP A 39 1.09 -0.29 11.69
C TRP A 39 -0.04 -1.21 11.25
N GLU A 40 -1.00 -1.55 12.12
CA GLU A 40 -2.16 -2.37 11.73
C GLU A 40 -3.03 -1.61 10.72
N GLY A 41 -3.32 -0.34 10.98
CA GLY A 41 -4.06 0.52 10.05
C GLY A 41 -3.31 0.73 8.74
N TYR A 42 -2.00 0.93 8.81
CA TYR A 42 -1.15 1.04 7.62
C TYR A 42 -1.11 -0.24 6.79
N ASP A 43 -0.92 -1.40 7.43
CA ASP A 43 -0.87 -2.69 6.72
C ASP A 43 -2.23 -2.99 6.06
N ALA A 44 -3.35 -2.69 6.74
CA ALA A 44 -4.68 -2.81 6.16
C ALA A 44 -4.88 -1.87 4.96
N ALA A 45 -4.51 -0.59 5.09
CA ALA A 45 -4.59 0.37 3.99
C ALA A 45 -3.71 -0.04 2.80
N LEU A 46 -2.52 -0.58 3.08
CA LEU A 46 -1.59 -1.05 2.06
C LEU A 46 -2.11 -2.31 1.35
N MET A 47 -2.79 -3.20 2.07
CA MET A 47 -3.47 -4.35 1.46
C MET A 47 -4.54 -3.93 0.45
N PHE A 48 -5.44 -3.02 0.85
CA PHE A 48 -6.46 -2.51 -0.07
C PHE A 48 -5.83 -1.80 -1.28
N TRP A 49 -4.71 -1.10 -1.10
CA TRP A 49 -3.97 -0.50 -2.21
C TRP A 49 -3.46 -1.54 -3.20
N TYR A 50 -2.90 -2.66 -2.73
CA TYR A 50 -2.45 -3.74 -3.61
C TYR A 50 -3.58 -4.46 -4.33
N GLU A 51 -4.71 -4.68 -3.66
CA GLU A 51 -5.88 -5.33 -4.25
C GLU A 51 -6.42 -4.49 -5.42
N ASP A 52 -6.61 -3.19 -5.20
CA ASP A 52 -7.08 -2.28 -6.26
C ASP A 52 -6.08 -2.17 -7.41
N ALA A 53 -4.78 -2.05 -7.10
CA ALA A 53 -3.72 -1.98 -8.11
C ALA A 53 -3.67 -3.27 -8.95
N GLY A 54 -3.83 -4.42 -8.29
CA GLY A 54 -3.89 -5.73 -8.94
C GLY A 54 -5.11 -5.88 -9.83
N ALA A 55 -6.26 -5.38 -9.40
CA ALA A 55 -7.50 -5.39 -10.19
C ALA A 55 -7.35 -4.56 -11.48
N LEU A 56 -6.72 -3.39 -11.42
CA LEU A 56 -6.43 -2.57 -12.61
C LEU A 56 -5.46 -3.27 -13.56
N LEU A 57 -4.40 -3.91 -13.05
CA LEU A 57 -3.42 -4.62 -13.89
C LEU A 57 -3.96 -5.93 -14.50
N ALA A 58 -5.13 -6.39 -14.06
CA ALA A 58 -5.79 -7.58 -14.57
C ALA A 58 -6.86 -7.29 -15.64
N SER A 59 -7.14 -6.00 -15.93
CA SER A 59 -8.05 -5.57 -17.01
C SER A 59 -7.34 -5.46 -18.35
#